data_AF-A0A7S1JKV9-F1
#
_entry.id   AF-A0A7S1JKV9-F1
#
_cell.length_a   1.000
_cell.length_b   1.000
_cell.length_c   1.000
_cell.angle_alpha   90.00
_cell.angle_beta   90.00
_cell.angle_gamma   90.00
#
_symmetry.space_group_name_H-M   'P 1'
#
loop_
_entity.id
_entity.type
_entity.pdbx_description
1 polymer ?
#
loop_
_entity_poly.entity_id
_entity_poly.type
_entity_poly.pdbx_seq_one_letter_code
_entity_poly.pdbx_strand_id
1 'polypeptide(L)'
;VPGYCTPGTVGNQVINGAKQVKIADRSVVVNMKVRYLSFSAHADCRGIQQLITQVDPRSVVLVHGEASNMLHLKQKLEADLKRDVRMPANGQTINVPTHRKRTIPMELSSQLYQHVL
;
A
#
# COMPACT_ATOMS: atom_id res chain seq x y z
N VAL A 1 21.33 -7.99 -3.17
CA VAL A 1 20.03 -8.41 -2.60
C VAL A 1 18.94 -8.05 -3.59
N PRO A 2 18.16 -9.03 -4.10
CA PRO A 2 17.21 -8.82 -5.20
C PRO A 2 15.82 -8.30 -4.76
N GLY A 3 15.53 -8.20 -3.46
CA GLY A 3 14.21 -7.82 -2.95
C GLY A 3 14.28 -6.92 -1.72
N TYR A 4 13.17 -6.23 -1.44
CA TYR A 4 13.05 -5.26 -0.35
C TYR A 4 13.24 -5.92 1.01
N CYS A 5 14.07 -5.32 1.87
CA CYS A 5 14.25 -5.75 3.25
C CYS A 5 13.61 -4.71 4.18
N THR A 6 12.72 -5.15 5.06
CA THR A 6 12.04 -4.25 6.00
C THR A 6 13.01 -3.61 6.98
N PRO A 7 12.74 -2.36 7.42
CA PRO A 7 13.51 -1.68 8.46
C PRO A 7 13.63 -2.56 9.71
N GLY A 8 14.80 -2.57 10.34
CA GLY A 8 15.09 -3.37 11.53
C GLY A 8 15.62 -4.78 11.25
N THR A 9 15.56 -5.28 10.02
CA THR A 9 16.17 -6.56 9.66
C THR A 9 17.69 -6.46 9.45
N VAL A 10 18.41 -7.56 9.68
CA VAL A 10 19.84 -7.66 9.35
C VAL A 10 20.06 -7.38 7.85
N GLY A 11 19.16 -7.83 6.98
CA GLY A 11 19.22 -7.55 5.55
C GLY A 11 19.24 -6.04 5.23
N ASN A 12 18.35 -5.26 5.87
CA ASN A 12 18.33 -3.81 5.71
C ASN A 12 19.61 -3.14 6.25
N GLN A 13 20.16 -3.63 7.37
CA GLN A 13 21.43 -3.12 7.92
C GLN A 13 22.59 -3.32 6.94
N VAL A 14 22.72 -4.53 6.38
CA VAL A 14 23.79 -4.86 5.44
C VAL A 14 23.64 -4.10 4.12
N ILE A 15 22.41 -3.95 3.61
CA ILE A 15 22.14 -3.15 2.40
C ILE A 15 22.54 -1.68 2.60
N ASN A 16 22.27 -1.12 3.79
CA ASN A 16 22.63 0.26 4.14
C ASN A 16 24.13 0.43 4.48
N GLY A 17 24.96 -0.61 4.32
CA GLY A 17 26.41 -0.51 4.43
C GLY A 17 26.97 -0.82 5.82
N ALA A 18 26.21 -1.47 6.71
CA ALA A 18 26.74 -1.93 7.99
C ALA A 18 27.91 -2.89 7.78
N LYS A 19 29.07 -2.56 8.36
CA LYS A 19 30.29 -3.40 8.31
C LYS A 19 30.30 -4.50 9.36
N GLN A 20 29.40 -4.43 10.34
CA GLN A 20 29.25 -5.43 11.38
C GLN A 20 27.77 -5.59 11.70
N VAL A 21 27.31 -6.85 11.78
CA VAL A 21 25.92 -7.19 12.08
C VAL A 21 25.86 -8.29 13.12
N LYS A 22 24.83 -8.26 13.96
CA LYS A 22 24.60 -9.27 14.99
C LYS A 22 23.67 -10.36 14.45
N ILE A 23 24.13 -11.60 14.49
CA ILE A 23 23.36 -12.78 14.10
C ILE A 23 23.29 -13.68 15.33
N ALA A 24 22.09 -13.77 15.93
CA ALA A 24 21.89 -14.38 17.24
C ALA A 24 22.84 -13.76 18.29
N ASP A 25 23.69 -14.57 18.92
CA ASP A 25 24.64 -14.11 19.94
C ASP A 25 26.05 -13.80 19.39
N ARG A 26 26.21 -13.81 18.07
CA ARG A 26 27.51 -13.58 17.42
C ARG A 26 27.52 -12.27 16.63
N SER A 27 28.62 -11.54 16.75
CA SER A 27 28.90 -10.35 15.92
C SER A 27 29.73 -10.78 14.71
N VAL A 28 29.26 -10.47 13.50
CA VAL A 28 29.87 -10.89 12.24
C VAL A 28 30.27 -9.67 11.42
N VAL A 29 31.51 -9.66 10.92
CA VAL A 29 32.03 -8.59 10.07
C VAL A 29 31.68 -8.86 8.60
N VAL A 30 31.14 -7.85 7.93
CA VAL A 30 30.77 -7.91 6.51
C VAL A 30 31.95 -7.42 5.66
N ASN A 31 32.71 -8.37 5.11
CA ASN A 31 33.88 -8.06 4.27
C ASN A 31 33.56 -7.94 2.77
N MET A 32 32.34 -8.25 2.35
CA MET A 32 31.92 -8.18 0.94
C MET A 32 31.12 -6.91 0.63
N LYS A 33 31.21 -6.46 -0.63
CA LYS A 33 30.37 -5.37 -1.14
C LYS A 33 28.96 -5.89 -1.36
N VAL A 34 28.02 -5.39 -0.56
CA VAL A 34 26.60 -5.66 -0.78
C VAL A 34 26.02 -4.55 -1.65
N ARG A 35 25.25 -4.97 -2.66
CA ARG A 35 24.51 -4.08 -3.56
C ARG A 35 23.05 -4.52 -3.57
N TYR A 36 22.16 -3.54 -3.45
CA TYR A 36 20.74 -3.74 -3.66
C TYR A 36 20.47 -3.69 -5.17
N LEU A 37 19.77 -4.70 -5.66
CA LEU A 37 19.29 -4.77 -7.04
C LEU A 37 17.78 -4.85 -6.94
N SER A 38 17.08 -3.81 -7.36
CA SER A 38 15.61 -3.78 -7.30
C SER A 38 15.03 -4.59 -8.45
N PHE A 39 15.11 -5.92 -8.37
CA PHE A 39 14.33 -6.84 -9.21
C PHE A 39 12.93 -7.05 -8.65
N SER A 40 12.40 -6.04 -7.98
CA SER A 40 11.04 -6.00 -7.53
C SER A 40 10.13 -5.86 -8.75
N ALA A 41 9.37 -6.91 -9.06
CA ALA A 41 8.18 -6.86 -9.92
C ALA A 41 7.04 -6.01 -9.30
N HIS A 42 7.39 -5.02 -8.47
CA HIS A 42 6.47 -4.04 -7.95
C HIS A 42 6.18 -3.04 -9.06
N ALA A 43 4.89 -2.73 -9.25
CA ALA A 43 4.45 -1.84 -10.30
C ALA A 43 5.21 -0.49 -10.20
N ASP A 44 5.97 -0.18 -11.23
CA ASP A 44 6.66 1.11 -11.34
C ASP A 44 5.64 2.24 -11.28
N CYS A 45 6.05 3.41 -10.77
CA CYS A 45 5.19 4.61 -10.74
C CYS A 45 4.50 4.86 -12.10
N ARG A 46 5.23 4.62 -13.21
CA ARG A 46 4.70 4.74 -14.57
C ARG A 46 3.60 3.72 -14.87
N GLY A 47 3.78 2.46 -14.48
CA GLY A 47 2.78 1.42 -14.69
C GLY A 47 1.49 1.69 -13.90
N ILE A 48 1.63 2.13 -12.64
CA ILE A 48 0.48 2.52 -11.81
C ILE A 48 -0.24 3.74 -12.42
N GLN A 49 0.49 4.76 -12.84
CA GLN A 49 -0.09 5.94 -13.51
C GLN A 49 -0.83 5.57 -14.79
N GLN A 50 -0.25 4.71 -15.64
CA GLN A 50 -0.89 4.24 -16.85
C GLN A 50 -2.19 3.48 -16.56
N LEU A 51 -2.18 2.59 -15.57
CA LEU A 51 -3.37 1.85 -15.17
C LEU A 51 -4.48 2.77 -14.67
N ILE A 52 -4.16 3.75 -13.82
CA ILE A 52 -5.13 4.71 -13.31
C ILE A 52 -5.71 5.55 -14.45
N THR A 53 -4.87 5.97 -15.39
CA THR A 53 -5.30 6.74 -16.58
C THR A 53 -6.23 5.92 -17.48
N GLN A 54 -5.95 4.63 -17.65
CA GLN A 54 -6.78 3.73 -18.48
C GLN A 54 -8.14 3.43 -17.83
N VAL A 55 -8.18 3.27 -16.51
CA VAL A 55 -9.41 2.95 -15.76
C VAL A 55 -10.28 4.20 -15.54
N ASP A 56 -9.68 5.40 -15.51
CA ASP A 56 -10.30 6.68 -15.12
C ASP A 56 -11.22 6.55 -13.89
N PRO A 57 -10.68 6.12 -12.73
CA PRO A 57 -11.47 5.98 -11.53
C PRO A 57 -11.88 7.34 -10.96
N ARG A 58 -13.05 7.41 -10.33
CA ARG A 58 -13.53 8.63 -9.66
C ARG A 58 -12.74 9.00 -8.40
N SER A 59 -12.22 8.00 -7.70
CA SER A 59 -11.44 8.15 -6.47
C SER A 59 -10.37 7.05 -6.40
N VAL A 60 -9.17 7.41 -5.96
CA VAL A 60 -8.05 6.48 -5.79
C VAL A 60 -7.67 6.38 -4.32
N VAL A 61 -7.40 5.18 -3.83
CA VAL A 61 -6.93 4.94 -2.46
C VAL A 61 -5.60 4.20 -2.53
N LEU A 62 -4.55 4.80 -1.98
CA LEU A 62 -3.22 4.21 -1.90
C LEU A 62 -3.08 3.45 -0.59
N VAL A 63 -2.70 2.18 -0.69
CA VAL A 63 -2.50 1.25 0.43
C VAL A 63 -1.23 0.43 0.20
N HIS A 64 -0.75 -0.28 1.24
CA HIS A 64 0.39 -1.20 1.17
C HIS A 64 1.62 -0.63 0.45
N GLY A 65 2.19 0.44 1.00
CA GLY A 65 3.44 1.01 0.53
C GLY A 65 4.19 1.74 1.63
N GLU A 66 5.45 2.08 1.37
CA GLU A 66 6.21 2.96 2.25
C GLU A 66 5.60 4.37 2.24
N ALA A 67 5.45 5.00 3.42
CA ALA A 67 4.77 6.29 3.55
C ALA A 67 5.39 7.39 2.67
N SER A 68 6.72 7.44 2.60
CA SER A 68 7.48 8.38 1.76
C SER A 68 7.16 8.21 0.27
N ASN A 69 7.18 6.97 -0.22
CA ASN A 69 6.94 6.66 -1.63
C ASN A 69 5.46 6.87 -2.01
N MET A 70 4.53 6.48 -1.13
CA MET A 70 3.11 6.72 -1.34
C MET A 70 2.78 8.22 -1.38
N LEU A 71 3.42 9.04 -0.54
CA LEU A 71 3.25 10.48 -0.56
C LEU A 71 3.71 11.09 -1.89
N HIS A 72 4.88 10.67 -2.39
CA HIS A 72 5.37 11.11 -3.71
C HIS A 72 4.43 10.69 -4.84
N LEU A 73 3.91 9.47 -4.80
CA LEU A 73 2.97 8.98 -5.81
C LEU A 73 1.64 9.74 -5.76
N LYS A 74 1.13 10.00 -4.55
CA LYS A 74 -0.09 10.79 -4.32
C LYS A 74 0.04 12.18 -4.96
N GLN A 75 1.12 12.90 -4.66
CA GLN A 75 1.35 14.26 -5.19
C GLN A 75 1.37 14.28 -6.72
N LYS A 76 2.01 13.29 -7.36
CA LYS A 76 2.02 13.17 -8.82
C LYS A 76 0.63 12.90 -9.37
N LEU A 77 -0.11 11.96 -8.78
CA LEU A 77 -1.47 11.63 -9.22
C LEU A 77 -2.45 12.80 -9.04
N GLU A 78 -2.33 13.56 -7.94
CA GLU A 78 -3.14 14.76 -7.72
C GLU A 78 -2.83 15.85 -8.76
N ALA A 79 -1.57 16.03 -9.14
CA ALA A 79 -1.16 16.96 -10.20
C ALA A 79 -1.67 16.54 -11.58
N ASP A 80 -1.57 15.25 -11.92
CA ASP A 80 -1.90 14.73 -13.25
C ASP A 80 -3.41 14.56 -13.46
N LEU A 81 -4.11 13.95 -12.50
CA LEU A 81 -5.51 13.53 -12.66
C LEU A 81 -6.51 14.56 -12.10
N LYS A 82 -6.09 15.47 -11.22
CA LYS A 82 -6.97 16.40 -10.48
C LYS A 82 -8.18 15.68 -9.83
N ARG A 83 -8.00 14.42 -9.43
CA ARG A 83 -8.99 13.57 -8.75
C ARG A 83 -8.66 13.43 -7.26
N ASP A 84 -9.64 12.95 -6.50
CA ASP A 84 -9.46 12.67 -5.07
C ASP A 84 -8.59 11.41 -4.87
N VAL A 85 -7.37 11.63 -4.37
CA VAL A 85 -6.40 10.58 -4.04
C VAL A 85 -6.19 10.54 -2.53
N ARG A 86 -6.55 9.41 -1.92
CA ARG A 86 -6.51 9.23 -0.47
C ARG A 86 -5.41 8.27 -0.06
N MET A 87 -4.76 8.58 1.06
CA MET A 87 -3.73 7.74 1.67
C MET A 87 -4.08 7.59 3.16
N PRO A 88 -5.04 6.71 3.50
CA PRO A 88 -5.49 6.56 4.87
C PRO A 88 -4.41 5.93 5.75
N ALA A 89 -4.36 6.37 7.01
CA ALA A 89 -3.53 5.72 8.03
C ALA A 89 -4.11 4.34 8.41
N ASN A 90 -3.28 3.48 9.01
CA ASN A 90 -3.74 2.19 9.51
C ASN A 90 -4.86 2.38 10.53
N GLY A 91 -6.00 1.72 10.31
CA GLY A 91 -7.19 1.84 11.17
C GLY A 91 -8.08 3.05 10.86
N GLN A 92 -7.75 3.86 9.85
CA GLN A 92 -8.62 4.97 9.43
C GLN A 92 -9.74 4.49 8.51
N THR A 93 -10.98 4.85 8.85
CA THR A 93 -12.15 4.60 8.00
C THR A 93 -12.26 5.67 6.91
N ILE A 94 -12.46 5.24 5.67
CA ILE A 94 -12.73 6.13 4.54
C ILE A 94 -14.17 5.97 4.07
N ASN A 95 -14.87 7.08 3.83
CA ASN A 95 -16.19 7.08 3.22
C ASN A 95 -16.03 7.27 1.71
N VAL A 96 -16.52 6.29 0.93
CA VAL A 96 -16.53 6.36 -0.53
C VAL A 96 -17.98 6.58 -0.97
N PRO A 97 -18.38 7.79 -1.38
CA PRO A 97 -19.74 8.05 -1.81
C PRO A 97 -20.05 7.25 -3.07
N THR A 98 -21.15 6.48 -3.06
CA THR A 98 -21.62 5.74 -4.22
C THR A 98 -22.90 6.36 -4.75
N HIS A 99 -23.04 6.46 -6.07
CA HIS A 99 -24.21 7.09 -6.70
C HIS A 99 -25.41 6.16 -6.90
N ARG A 100 -25.36 4.90 -6.44
CA ARG A 100 -26.47 3.95 -6.59
C ARG A 100 -27.25 3.81 -5.29
N LYS A 101 -28.33 4.60 -5.15
CA LYS A 101 -29.50 4.15 -4.40
C LYS A 101 -30.21 3.09 -5.25
N ARG A 102 -29.70 1.86 -5.28
CA ARG A 102 -30.54 0.72 -5.64
C ARG A 102 -31.37 0.43 -4.40
N THR A 103 -32.62 0.89 -4.39
CA THR A 103 -33.62 0.38 -3.45
C THR A 103 -33.82 -1.08 -3.83
N ILE A 104 -33.12 -1.98 -3.15
CA ILE A 104 -33.41 -3.41 -3.22
C ILE A 104 -34.65 -3.57 -2.33
N PRO A 105 -35.83 -3.94 -2.86
CA PRO A 105 -36.97 -4.22 -2.02
C PRO A 105 -36.59 -5.38 -1.10
N MET A 106 -36.41 -5.08 0.17
CA MET A 106 -36.20 -6.08 1.21
C MET A 106 -37.58 -6.41 1.75
N GLU A 107 -38.20 -7.48 1.28
CA GLU A 107 -39.41 -8.00 1.91
C GLU A 107 -39.01 -8.64 3.24
N LEU A 108 -39.24 -7.89 4.32
CA LEU A 108 -39.15 -8.44 5.67
C LEU A 108 -40.35 -9.38 5.86
N SER A 109 -40.08 -10.67 6.05
CA SER A 109 -41.11 -11.61 6.46
C SER A 109 -41.67 -11.20 7.81
N SER A 110 -42.94 -10.79 7.82
CA SER A 110 -43.67 -10.42 9.03
C SER A 110 -43.73 -11.56 10.06
N GLN A 111 -43.65 -12.81 9.60
CA GLN A 111 -43.63 -14.00 10.46
C GLN A 111 -42.33 -14.11 11.28
N LEU A 112 -41.19 -13.75 10.70
CA LEU A 112 -39.89 -13.77 11.39
C LEU A 112 -39.72 -12.57 12.33
N TYR A 113 -40.34 -11.42 12.02
CA TYR A 113 -40.26 -10.22 12.85
C TYR A 113 -40.98 -10.38 14.20
N GLN A 114 -42.05 -11.18 14.27
CA GLN A 114 -42.80 -11.40 15.51
C GLN A 114 -42.14 -12.37 16.51
N HIS A 115 -41.10 -13.10 16.12
CA HIS A 115 -40.39 -14.04 16.99
C HIS A 115 -39.12 -13.45 17.63
N VAL A 116 -38.82 -12.16 17.37
CA VAL A 116 -37.58 -11.48 17.80
C VAL A 116 -37.84 -10.39 18.86
N LEU A 117 -39.11 -10.16 19.24
CA LEU A 117 -39.52 -9.33 20.39
C LEU A 117 -40.18 -10.21 21.45
#